data_AF-A0A2W4PUT5-F1
#
_entry.id   AF-A0A2W4PUT5-F1
#
_cell.length_a   1.000
_cell.length_b   1.000
_cell.length_c   1.000
_cell.angle_alpha   90.00
_cell.angle_beta   90.00
_cell.angle_gamma   90.00
#
_symmetry.space_group_name_H-M   'P 1'
#
loop_
_entity.id
_entity.type
_entity.pdbx_description
1 polymer ?
#
loop_
_entity_poly.entity_id
_entity_poly.type
_entity_poly.pdbx_seq_one_letter_code
_entity_poly.pdbx_strand_id
1 'polypeptide(L)'
;MHKAMPAGDSDRVRTVRGFQNVLINALKLAESGESEAARRIIYWLIRDYPDDYRVWWALANVTNQMDEAQMALNEALRLKPDQTEARELLERLEQRS
;
A
#
# COMPACT_ATOMS: atom_id res chain seq x y z
N MET A 1 -16.11 -18.03 -2.08
CA MET A 1 -16.85 -17.24 -1.06
C MET A 1 -16.06 -15.99 -0.75
N HIS A 2 -16.46 -14.84 -1.31
CA HIS A 2 -15.88 -13.53 -0.96
C HIS A 2 -16.30 -13.21 0.48
N LYS A 3 -15.37 -13.27 1.43
CA LYS A 3 -15.65 -12.83 2.80
C LYS A 3 -15.71 -11.30 2.77
N ALA A 4 -16.92 -10.77 2.66
CA ALA A 4 -17.18 -9.35 2.80
C ALA A 4 -16.60 -8.90 4.15
N MET A 5 -15.70 -7.91 4.11
CA MET A 5 -15.29 -7.21 5.33
C MET A 5 -16.53 -6.55 5.93
N PRO A 6 -16.77 -6.67 7.25
CA PRO A 6 -17.96 -6.14 7.87
C PRO A 6 -17.98 -4.60 7.82
N ALA A 7 -19.12 -4.04 7.41
CA ALA A 7 -19.36 -2.61 7.21
C ALA A 7 -19.35 -1.76 8.51
N GLY A 8 -18.63 -2.18 9.55
CA GLY A 8 -18.53 -1.51 10.86
C GLY A 8 -17.12 -1.06 11.26
N ASP A 9 -16.08 -1.34 10.47
CA ASP A 9 -14.68 -1.09 10.85
C ASP A 9 -14.10 0.25 10.36
N SER A 10 -14.86 1.07 9.63
CA SER A 10 -14.38 2.36 9.10
C SER A 10 -13.95 3.33 10.21
N ASP A 11 -14.65 3.35 11.37
CA ASP A 11 -14.29 4.22 12.50
C ASP A 11 -13.05 3.74 13.26
N ARG A 12 -12.74 2.44 13.24
CA ARG A 12 -11.54 1.92 13.91
C ARG A 12 -10.30 2.38 13.19
N VAL A 13 -10.31 2.34 11.86
CA VAL A 13 -9.15 2.72 11.05
C VAL A 13 -8.94 4.22 11.03
N ARG A 14 -10.00 5.03 11.20
CA ARG A 14 -9.92 6.51 11.36
C ARG A 14 -9.01 6.97 12.51
N THR A 15 -8.66 6.08 13.43
CA THR A 15 -7.63 6.34 14.44
C THR A 15 -6.24 5.98 13.92
N VAL A 16 -5.20 6.75 14.28
CA VAL A 16 -3.80 6.45 13.91
C VAL A 16 -3.41 5.00 14.25
N ARG A 17 -3.86 4.50 15.41
CA ARG A 17 -3.60 3.13 15.85
C ARG A 17 -4.34 2.09 14.98
N GLY A 18 -5.56 2.39 14.56
CA GLY A 18 -6.32 1.53 13.66
C GLY A 18 -5.73 1.50 12.25
N PHE A 19 -5.38 2.66 11.69
CA PHE A 19 -4.62 2.75 10.45
C PHE A 19 -3.37 1.86 10.48
N GLN A 20 -2.53 2.05 11.50
CA GLN A 20 -1.27 1.30 11.63
C GLN A 20 -1.50 -0.21 11.71
N ASN A 21 -2.50 -0.64 12.49
CA ASN A 21 -2.84 -2.06 12.61
C ASN A 21 -3.31 -2.65 11.27
N VAL A 22 -4.15 -1.93 10.53
CA VAL A 22 -4.65 -2.41 9.23
C VAL A 22 -3.53 -2.47 8.20
N LEU A 23 -2.64 -1.47 8.17
CA LEU A 23 -1.48 -1.47 7.30
C LEU A 23 -0.54 -2.66 7.59
N ILE A 24 -0.22 -2.89 8.86
CA ILE A 24 0.61 -4.04 9.29
C ILE A 24 -0.04 -5.37 8.89
N ASN A 25 -1.36 -5.50 9.06
CA ASN A 25 -2.07 -6.71 8.68
C ASN A 25 -2.03 -6.95 7.16
N ALA A 26 -2.16 -5.89 6.35
CA ALA A 26 -2.04 -6.00 4.90
C ALA A 26 -0.64 -6.48 4.49
N LEU A 27 0.43 -5.94 5.09
CA LEU A 27 1.80 -6.36 4.80
C LEU A 27 2.03 -7.84 5.17
N LYS A 28 1.53 -8.28 6.33
CA LYS A 28 1.61 -9.70 6.73
C LYS A 28 0.88 -10.64 5.77
N LEU A 29 -0.26 -10.22 5.22
CA LEU A 29 -0.97 -11.00 4.20
C LEU A 29 -0.13 -11.12 2.92
N ALA A 30 0.55 -10.05 2.50
CA ALA A 30 1.45 -10.13 1.35
C ALA A 30 2.62 -11.08 1.61
N GLU A 31 3.22 -11.01 2.80
CA GLU A 31 4.30 -11.92 3.23
C GLU A 31 3.85 -13.40 3.26
N SER A 32 2.57 -13.67 3.58
CA SER A 32 2.00 -15.02 3.54
C SER A 32 1.56 -15.49 2.15
N GLY A 33 1.84 -14.71 1.10
CA GLY A 33 1.47 -15.02 -0.29
C GLY A 33 0.06 -14.59 -0.69
N GLU A 34 -0.68 -13.91 0.20
CA GLU A 34 -2.02 -13.37 -0.08
C GLU A 34 -1.97 -11.94 -0.66
N SER A 35 -1.08 -11.70 -1.63
CA SER A 35 -0.83 -10.37 -2.22
C SER A 35 -2.10 -9.68 -2.72
N GLU A 36 -3.04 -10.41 -3.32
CA GLU A 36 -4.33 -9.84 -3.77
C GLU A 36 -5.22 -9.37 -2.61
N ALA A 37 -5.20 -10.07 -1.48
CA ALA A 37 -5.95 -9.65 -0.29
C ALA A 37 -5.30 -8.42 0.35
N ALA A 38 -3.98 -8.42 0.47
CA ALA A 38 -3.20 -7.27 0.93
C ALA A 38 -3.48 -6.03 0.07
N ARG A 39 -3.44 -6.18 -1.26
CA ARG A 39 -3.65 -5.10 -2.22
C ARG A 39 -5.04 -4.48 -2.09
N ARG A 40 -6.09 -5.28 -1.90
CA ARG A 40 -7.46 -4.77 -1.65
C ARG A 40 -7.54 -3.93 -0.37
N ILE A 41 -6.88 -4.36 0.71
CA ILE A 41 -6.85 -3.59 1.98
C ILE A 41 -6.09 -2.28 1.78
N ILE A 42 -4.95 -2.32 1.09
CA ILE A 42 -4.15 -1.13 0.82
C ILE A 42 -4.91 -0.13 -0.06
N TYR A 43 -5.63 -0.59 -1.09
CA TYR A 43 -6.50 0.30 -1.88
C TYR A 43 -7.57 0.99 -1.06
N TRP A 44 -8.13 0.28 -0.08
CA TRP A 44 -9.08 0.90 0.83
C TRP A 44 -8.40 1.95 1.73
N LEU A 45 -7.19 1.67 2.24
CA LEU A 45 -6.41 2.66 3.00
C LEU A 45 -6.03 3.88 2.15
N ILE A 46 -5.71 3.70 0.86
CA ILE A 46 -5.43 4.81 -0.06
C ILE A 46 -6.63 5.75 -0.20
N ARG A 47 -7.85 5.20 -0.23
CA ARG A 47 -9.06 6.02 -0.32
C ARG A 47 -9.28 6.89 0.92
N ASP A 48 -8.96 6.35 2.10
CA ASP A 48 -9.16 7.05 3.37
C ASP A 48 -7.96 7.94 3.75
N TYR A 49 -6.76 7.62 3.26
CA TYR A 49 -5.48 8.26 3.56
C TYR A 49 -4.64 8.52 2.30
N PRO A 50 -5.16 9.25 1.30
CA PRO A 50 -4.46 9.45 0.03
C PRO A 50 -3.15 10.23 0.18
N ASP A 51 -3.01 11.02 1.25
CA ASP A 51 -1.82 11.85 1.51
C ASP A 51 -0.80 11.19 2.45
N ASP A 52 -1.00 9.92 2.83
CA ASP A 52 -0.03 9.17 3.63
C ASP A 52 0.92 8.38 2.72
N TYR A 53 2.18 8.78 2.63
CA TYR A 53 3.15 8.10 1.77
C TYR A 53 3.27 6.59 2.05
N ARG A 54 2.95 6.13 3.28
CA ARG A 54 3.08 4.73 3.69
C ARG A 54 2.09 3.81 2.98
N VAL A 55 0.90 4.30 2.61
CA VAL A 55 -0.07 3.46 1.87
C VAL A 55 0.37 3.23 0.44
N TRP A 56 0.97 4.24 -0.19
CA TRP A 56 1.56 4.14 -1.52
C TRP A 56 2.81 3.27 -1.51
N TRP A 57 3.68 3.47 -0.52
CA TRP A 57 4.84 2.59 -0.31
C TRP A 57 4.42 1.13 -0.12
N ALA A 58 3.38 0.87 0.68
CA ALA A 58 2.87 -0.48 0.85
C ALA A 58 2.32 -1.06 -0.47
N LEU A 59 1.57 -0.28 -1.26
CA LEU A 59 1.06 -0.75 -2.55
C LEU A 59 2.21 -1.20 -3.48
N ALA A 60 3.27 -0.39 -3.57
CA ALA A 60 4.45 -0.71 -4.37
C ALA A 60 5.13 -2.02 -3.97
N ASN A 61 5.11 -2.37 -2.68
CA ASN A 61 5.75 -3.59 -2.16
C ASN A 61 4.87 -4.84 -2.28
N VAL A 62 3.54 -4.70 -2.30
CA VAL A 62 2.63 -5.86 -2.34
C VAL A 62 2.19 -6.25 -3.75
N THR A 63 2.34 -5.34 -4.71
CA THR A 63 1.88 -5.59 -6.07
C THR A 63 2.89 -6.37 -6.90
N ASN A 64 2.36 -7.24 -7.75
CA ASN A 64 3.14 -7.97 -8.76
C ASN A 64 3.08 -7.27 -10.14
N GLN A 65 2.32 -6.18 -10.26
CA GLN A 65 2.15 -5.44 -11.50
C GLN A 65 3.18 -4.30 -11.54
N MET A 66 4.08 -4.32 -12.54
CA MET A 66 5.15 -3.32 -12.64
C MET A 66 4.59 -1.90 -12.77
N ASP A 67 3.57 -1.69 -13.60
CA ASP A 67 2.96 -0.37 -13.81
C ASP A 67 2.33 0.18 -12.51
N GLU A 68 1.68 -0.69 -11.73
CA GLU A 68 1.05 -0.31 -10.46
C GLU A 68 2.11 0.01 -9.40
N ALA A 69 3.22 -0.73 -9.38
CA ALA A 69 4.35 -0.44 -8.51
C ALA A 69 4.98 0.92 -8.86
N GLN A 70 5.19 1.20 -10.15
CA GLN A 70 5.76 2.46 -10.61
C GLN A 70 4.86 3.65 -10.24
N MET A 71 3.55 3.55 -10.48
CA MET A 71 2.58 4.56 -10.08
C MET A 71 2.61 4.81 -8.57
N ALA A 72 2.62 3.73 -7.77
CA ALA A 72 2.63 3.83 -6.32
C ALA A 72 3.94 4.46 -5.78
N LEU A 73 5.09 4.16 -6.37
CA LEU A 73 6.37 4.77 -6.01
C LEU A 73 6.41 6.26 -6.34
N ASN A 74 5.86 6.64 -7.49
CA ASN A 74 5.73 8.05 -7.87
C ASN A 74 4.87 8.84 -6.86
N GLU A 75 3.73 8.29 -6.43
CA GLU A 75 2.91 8.94 -5.40
C GLU A 75 3.61 8.99 -4.03
N ALA A 76 4.29 7.91 -3.63
CA ALA A 76 5.06 7.89 -2.39
C ALA A 76 6.16 8.97 -2.39
N LEU A 77 6.89 9.12 -3.51
CA LEU A 77 7.94 10.13 -3.68
C LEU A 77 7.38 11.55 -3.80
N ARG A 78 6.19 11.73 -4.39
CA ARG A 78 5.50 13.03 -4.42
C ARG A 78 5.18 13.52 -3.01
N LEU A 79 4.71 12.63 -2.14
CA LEU A 79 4.37 12.94 -0.75
C LEU A 79 5.60 13.03 0.16
N LYS A 80 6.61 12.18 -0.11
CA LYS A 80 7.85 12.11 0.66
C LYS A 80 9.07 12.02 -0.28
N PRO A 81 9.59 13.16 -0.77
CA PRO A 81 10.67 13.19 -1.76
C PRO A 81 12.01 12.66 -1.26
N ASP A 82 12.22 12.63 0.06
CA ASP A 82 13.42 12.15 0.74
C ASP A 82 13.43 10.63 1.00
N GLN A 83 12.43 9.88 0.51
CA GLN A 83 12.46 8.41 0.55
C GLN A 83 13.45 7.83 -0.46
N THR A 84 14.69 7.62 -0.02
CA THR A 84 15.75 7.01 -0.84
C THR A 84 15.36 5.64 -1.36
N GLU A 85 14.79 4.76 -0.53
CA GLU A 85 14.42 3.40 -0.93
C GLU A 85 13.35 3.39 -2.03
N ALA A 86 12.42 4.35 -2.00
CA ALA A 86 11.40 4.47 -3.04
C ALA A 86 11.99 4.93 -4.36
N ARG A 87 12.98 5.82 -4.32
CA ARG A 87 13.71 6.28 -5.51
C ARG A 87 14.52 5.14 -6.13
N GLU A 88 15.30 4.43 -5.33
CA GLU A 88 16.09 3.30 -5.79
C GLU A 88 15.23 2.20 -6.41
N LEU A 89 14.07 1.90 -5.81
CA LEU A 89 13.16 0.91 -6.35
C LEU A 89 12.55 1.37 -7.68
N LEU A 90 12.19 2.64 -7.81
CA LEU A 90 11.66 3.22 -9.04
C LEU A 90 12.70 3.15 -10.17
N GLU A 91 13.93 3.60 -9.91
CA GLU A 91 15.04 3.54 -10.88
C GLU A 91 15.28 2.10 -11.37
N ARG A 92 15.22 1.12 -10.45
CA ARG A 92 15.35 -0.30 -10.79
C ARG A 92 14.21 -0.82 -11.65
N LEU A 93 13.00 -0.31 -11.49
CA LEU A 93 11.85 -0.71 -12.32
C LEU A 93 11.94 -0.10 -13.72
N GLU A 94 12.37 1.16 -13.83
CA GLU A 94 12.56 1.87 -15.10
C GLU A 94 13.69 1.28 -15.94
N GLN A 95 14.72 0.72 -15.31
CA GLN A 95 15.79 0.00 -16.02
C GLN A 95 15.33 -1.34 -16.60
N ARG A 96 14.15 -1.84 -16.22
CA ARG A 96 13.64 -3.18 -16.59
C ARG A 96 12.45 -3.13 -17.56
N SER A 97 11.94 -1.94 -17.89
CA SER A 97 10.90 -1.71 -18.91
C SER A 97 11.50 -1.57 -20.30
#